data_AF-A0A7S2VBD2-F1
#
_entry.id   AF-A0A7S2VBD2-F1
#
_cell.length_a   1.000
_cell.length_b   1.000
_cell.length_c   1.000
_cell.angle_alpha   90.00
_cell.angle_beta   90.00
_cell.angle_gamma   90.00
#
_symmetry.space_group_name_H-M   'P 1'
#
loop_
_entity.id
_entity.type
_entity.pdbx_description
1 polymer ?
#
loop_
_entity_poly.entity_id
_entity_poly.type
_entity_poly.pdbx_seq_one_letter_code
_entity_poly.pdbx_strand_id
1 'polypeptide(L)'
;MTAEDDDSLQDTGGEEGGNDRGRKRKERLEQNRISARESRKRKKTMIEELQRTVITLSRENKELNERNEQLRRQLVDIGSKYPNVVPLQAIVGQATQTASTSSIDGGDAGSIATPNPVTTESAPDASENTKKTDD
;
A
#
# COMPACT_ATOMS: atom_id res chain seq x y z
N MET A 1 55.89 -6.99 27.05
CA MET A 1 56.03 -5.55 27.32
C MET A 1 54.73 -4.89 26.91
N THR A 2 53.87 -4.67 27.91
CA THR A 2 52.61 -3.94 27.86
C THR A 2 52.92 -2.46 28.06
N ALA A 3 52.53 -1.61 27.11
CA ALA A 3 52.50 -0.16 27.23
C ALA A 3 51.02 0.23 27.07
N GLU A 4 50.32 0.51 28.17
CA GLU A 4 50.05 1.86 28.74
C GLU A 4 49.14 2.67 27.80
N ASP A 5 47.83 2.72 28.06
CA ASP A 5 47.15 3.58 29.05
C ASP A 5 47.30 5.08 28.71
N ASP A 6 46.27 5.67 28.08
CA ASP A 6 45.69 6.98 28.46
C ASP A 6 44.53 7.36 27.49
N ASP A 7 43.42 6.59 27.51
CA ASP A 7 42.16 7.01 26.91
C ASP A 7 41.35 7.79 27.96
N SER A 8 41.90 8.95 28.33
CA SER A 8 41.27 9.97 29.16
C SER A 8 40.03 10.53 28.44
N LEU A 9 38.92 9.78 28.47
CA LEU A 9 37.58 10.33 28.24
C LEU A 9 37.30 11.35 29.35
N GLN A 10 37.56 12.63 29.06
CA GLN A 10 37.01 13.74 29.81
C GLN A 10 35.48 13.72 29.68
N ASP A 11 34.83 13.00 30.59
CA ASP A 11 33.44 13.23 31.01
C ASP A 11 33.39 14.54 31.80
N THR A 12 33.51 15.66 31.08
CA THR A 12 33.24 17.00 31.64
C THR A 12 31.94 17.50 31.03
N GLY A 13 30.80 17.08 31.59
CA GLY A 13 29.50 17.62 31.18
C GLY A 13 28.22 16.85 31.58
N GLY A 14 28.24 15.92 32.54
CA GLY A 14 27.01 15.54 33.27
C GLY A 14 26.58 16.75 34.12
N GLU A 15 25.34 17.25 34.09
CA GLU A 15 24.13 16.54 34.47
C GLU A 15 22.84 17.11 33.81
N GLU A 16 22.91 18.17 32.97
CA GLU A 16 21.69 18.83 32.44
C GLU A 16 21.14 18.19 31.15
N GLY A 17 21.99 17.63 30.29
CA GLY A 17 21.57 17.06 29.00
C GLY A 17 20.87 15.69 29.05
N GLY A 18 20.93 15.00 30.19
CA GLY A 18 20.33 13.67 30.38
C GLY A 18 18.80 13.71 30.45
N ASN A 19 18.25 14.76 31.06
CA ASN A 19 16.81 14.91 31.27
C ASN A 19 16.08 15.24 29.95
N ASP A 20 16.69 16.07 29.10
CA ASP A 20 16.16 16.42 27.78
C ASP A 20 16.22 15.24 26.80
N ARG A 21 17.28 14.43 26.84
CA ARG A 21 17.36 13.19 26.05
C ARG A 21 16.29 12.18 26.49
N GLY A 22 16.06 12.06 27.80
CA GLY A 22 14.98 11.24 28.36
C GLY A 22 13.58 11.72 27.93
N ARG A 23 13.34 13.03 27.98
CA ARG A 23 12.09 13.67 27.57
C ARG A 23 11.82 13.48 26.07
N LYS A 24 12.81 13.76 25.21
CA LYS A 24 12.72 13.53 23.76
C LYS A 24 12.47 12.06 23.44
N ARG A 25 13.12 11.13 24.16
CA ARG A 25 12.87 9.69 23.98
C ARG A 25 11.44 9.30 24.37
N LYS A 26 10.92 9.83 25.47
CA LYS A 26 9.54 9.58 25.92
C LYS A 26 8.52 10.10 24.91
N GLU A 27 8.75 11.28 24.35
CA GLU A 27 7.90 11.87 23.31
C GLU A 27 7.88 11.03 22.04
N ARG A 28 9.05 10.59 21.55
CA ARG A 28 9.12 9.69 20.38
C ARG A 28 8.38 8.38 20.59
N LEU A 29 8.49 7.79 21.79
CA LEU A 29 7.80 6.54 22.12
C LEU A 29 6.28 6.73 22.16
N GLU A 30 5.80 7.85 22.71
CA GLU A 30 4.37 8.14 22.71
C GLU A 30 3.85 8.43 21.29
N GLN A 31 4.59 9.19 20.49
CA GLN A 31 4.24 9.40 19.08
C GLN A 31 4.22 8.09 18.29
N ASN A 32 5.24 7.23 18.46
CA ASN A 32 5.24 5.91 17.84
C ASN A 32 4.04 5.07 18.27
N ARG A 33 3.65 5.14 19.55
CA ARG A 33 2.46 4.44 20.08
C ARG A 33 1.18 4.95 19.42
N ILE A 34 1.04 6.26 19.24
CA ILE A 34 -0.10 6.88 18.56
C ILE A 34 -0.13 6.45 17.09
N SER A 35 0.98 6.61 16.36
CA SER A 35 1.07 6.25 14.94
C SER A 35 0.83 4.76 14.70
N ALA A 36 1.32 3.88 15.58
CA ALA A 36 1.07 2.44 15.49
C ALA A 36 -0.42 2.10 15.66
N ARG A 37 -1.11 2.75 16.60
CA ARG A 37 -2.56 2.60 16.77
C ARG A 37 -3.33 3.11 15.56
N GLU A 38 -2.98 4.29 15.04
CA GLU A 38 -3.63 4.86 13.87
C GLU A 38 -3.42 3.99 12.64
N SER A 39 -2.19 3.50 12.41
CA SER A 39 -1.89 2.59 11.29
C SER A 39 -2.71 1.31 11.35
N ARG A 40 -2.81 0.69 12.54
CA ARG A 40 -3.67 -0.49 12.76
C ARG A 40 -5.14 -0.17 12.49
N LYS A 41 -5.64 0.97 12.99
CA LYS A 41 -7.02 1.41 12.75
C LYS A 41 -7.29 1.60 11.26
N ARG A 42 -6.41 2.31 10.55
CA ARG A 42 -6.53 2.57 9.11
C ARG A 42 -6.54 1.27 8.30
N LYS A 43 -5.62 0.34 8.59
CA LYS A 43 -5.60 -0.99 7.95
C LYS A 43 -6.87 -1.78 8.22
N LYS A 44 -7.37 -1.77 9.45
CA LYS A 44 -8.63 -2.42 9.81
C LYS A 44 -9.81 -1.83 9.03
N THR A 45 -9.93 -0.49 8.99
CA THR A 45 -10.97 0.20 8.23
C THR A 45 -10.91 -0.16 6.74
N MET A 46 -9.72 -0.12 6.13
CA MET A 46 -9.53 -0.51 4.73
C MET A 46 -9.98 -1.95 4.45
N ILE A 47 -9.62 -2.90 5.33
CA ILE A 47 -10.04 -4.30 5.18
C ILE A 47 -11.56 -4.43 5.26
N GLU A 48 -12.19 -3.77 6.24
CA GLU A 48 -13.64 -3.79 6.39
C GLU A 48 -14.36 -3.16 5.17
N GLU A 49 -13.83 -2.07 4.62
CA GLU A 49 -14.36 -1.42 3.42
C GLU A 49 -14.24 -2.30 2.18
N LEU A 50 -13.09 -2.98 2.01
CA LEU A 50 -12.90 -3.95 0.93
C LEU A 50 -13.87 -5.12 1.05
N GLN A 51 -14.05 -5.67 2.26
CA GLN A 51 -15.02 -6.74 2.50
C GLN A 51 -16.44 -6.29 2.18
N ARG A 52 -16.86 -5.08 2.60
CA ARG A 52 -18.16 -4.51 2.23
C ARG A 52 -18.31 -4.41 0.71
N THR A 53 -17.28 -3.90 0.03
CA THR A 53 -17.28 -3.75 -1.44
C THR A 53 -17.42 -5.10 -2.15
N VAL A 54 -16.67 -6.12 -1.72
CA VAL A 54 -16.75 -7.47 -2.29
C VAL A 54 -18.15 -8.06 -2.11
N ILE A 55 -18.75 -7.91 -0.93
CA ILE A 55 -20.12 -8.39 -0.67
C ILE A 55 -21.12 -7.70 -1.60
N THR A 56 -21.05 -6.37 -1.70
CA THR A 56 -21.93 -5.57 -2.56
C THR A 56 -21.80 -5.98 -4.02
N LEU A 57 -20.58 -5.98 -4.56
CA LEU A 57 -20.33 -6.32 -5.95
C LEU A 57 -20.71 -7.78 -6.27
N SER A 58 -20.48 -8.71 -5.34
CA SER A 58 -20.88 -10.11 -5.53
C SER A 58 -22.40 -10.26 -5.62
N ARG A 59 -23.14 -9.51 -4.79
CA ARG A 59 -24.60 -9.49 -4.82
C ARG A 59 -25.11 -8.88 -6.12
N GLU A 60 -24.57 -7.73 -6.52
CA GLU A 60 -24.94 -7.05 -7.77
C GLU A 60 -24.63 -7.90 -9.00
N ASN A 61 -23.46 -8.55 -9.03
CA ASN A 61 -23.07 -9.44 -10.12
C ASN A 61 -24.03 -10.63 -10.23
N LYS A 62 -24.41 -11.24 -9.10
CA LYS A 62 -25.41 -12.31 -9.07
C LYS A 62 -26.75 -11.84 -9.65
N GLU A 63 -27.25 -10.69 -9.20
CA GLU A 63 -28.50 -10.11 -9.66
C GLU A 63 -28.48 -9.78 -11.17
N LEU A 64 -27.36 -9.25 -11.67
CA LEU A 64 -27.16 -8.99 -13.10
C LEU A 64 -27.10 -10.27 -13.92
N ASN A 65 -26.43 -11.31 -13.43
CA ASN A 65 -26.39 -12.62 -14.10
C ASN A 65 -27.78 -13.26 -14.14
N GLU A 66 -28.55 -13.21 -13.05
CA GLU A 66 -29.93 -13.70 -13.02
C GLU A 66 -30.81 -12.97 -14.05
N ARG A 67 -30.70 -11.63 -14.14
CA ARG A 67 -31.40 -10.84 -15.16
C ARG A 67 -30.95 -11.21 -16.58
N ASN A 68 -29.64 -11.36 -16.81
CA ASN A 68 -29.10 -11.73 -18.12
C ASN A 68 -29.62 -13.10 -18.54
N GLU A 69 -29.61 -14.07 -17.63
CA GLU A 69 -30.15 -15.41 -17.87
C GLU A 69 -31.65 -15.37 -18.20
N GLN A 70 -32.44 -14.58 -17.46
CA GLN A 70 -33.87 -14.39 -17.76
C GLN A 70 -34.08 -13.80 -19.16
N LEU A 71 -33.34 -12.76 -19.53
CA LEU A 71 -33.42 -12.17 -20.86
C LEU A 71 -32.99 -13.16 -21.95
N ARG A 72 -31.94 -13.96 -21.72
CA ARG A 72 -31.52 -15.03 -22.64
C ARG A 72 -32.62 -16.07 -22.81
N ARG A 73 -33.28 -16.51 -21.73
CA ARG A 73 -34.42 -17.43 -21.80
C ARG A 73 -35.57 -16.84 -22.61
N GLN A 74 -35.95 -15.59 -22.35
CA GLN A 74 -36.98 -14.88 -23.12
C GLN A 74 -36.61 -14.79 -24.61
N LEU A 75 -35.33 -14.55 -24.91
CA LEU A 75 -34.86 -14.42 -26.28
C LEU A 75 -34.88 -15.77 -27.01
N VAL A 76 -34.57 -16.88 -26.32
CA VAL A 76 -34.76 -18.24 -26.84
C VAL A 76 -36.24 -18.54 -27.08
N ASP A 77 -37.12 -18.21 -26.14
CA ASP A 77 -38.57 -18.42 -26.28
C ASP A 77 -39.12 -17.64 -27.48
N ILE A 78 -38.71 -16.38 -27.66
CA ILE A 78 -39.10 -15.56 -28.82
C ILE A 78 -38.50 -16.12 -30.11
N GLY A 79 -37.21 -16.49 -30.11
CA GLY A 79 -36.57 -17.09 -31.28
C GLY A 79 -37.21 -18.41 -31.71
N SER A 80 -37.72 -19.21 -30.76
CA SER A 80 -38.48 -20.43 -31.06
C SER A 80 -39.84 -20.13 -31.73
N LYS A 81 -40.49 -19.03 -31.34
CA LYS A 81 -41.76 -18.57 -31.93
C LYS A 81 -41.57 -17.87 -33.28
N TYR A 82 -40.42 -17.21 -33.46
CA TYR A 82 -40.11 -16.40 -34.63
C TYR A 82 -38.67 -16.69 -35.12
N PRO A 83 -38.45 -17.79 -35.86
CA PRO A 83 -37.11 -18.27 -36.22
C PRO A 83 -36.29 -17.32 -37.11
N ASN A 84 -36.94 -16.35 -37.77
CA ASN A 84 -36.29 -15.39 -38.67
C ASN A 84 -35.98 -14.04 -38.02
N VAL A 85 -36.37 -13.80 -36.76
CA VAL A 85 -36.29 -12.48 -36.11
C VAL A 85 -35.13 -12.40 -35.10
N VAL A 86 -34.69 -13.54 -34.57
CA VAL A 86 -33.70 -13.59 -33.49
C VAL A 86 -32.54 -14.51 -33.87
N PRO A 87 -31.32 -13.99 -34.10
CA PRO A 87 -30.14 -14.81 -34.36
C PRO A 87 -29.69 -15.52 -33.07
N LEU A 88 -30.05 -16.80 -32.92
CA LEU A 88 -29.69 -17.63 -31.76
C LEU A 88 -28.16 -17.71 -31.51
N GLN A 89 -27.35 -17.61 -32.58
CA GLN A 89 -25.88 -17.65 -32.50
C GLN A 89 -25.26 -16.58 -31.59
N ALA A 90 -25.86 -15.38 -31.53
CA ALA A 90 -25.36 -14.29 -30.68
C ALA A 90 -25.62 -14.53 -29.17
N ILE A 91 -26.60 -15.38 -28.84
CA ILE A 91 -27.09 -15.61 -27.48
C ILE A 91 -26.23 -16.66 -26.75
N VAL A 92 -25.81 -17.70 -27.48
CA VAL A 92 -25.09 -18.86 -26.93
C VAL A 92 -23.57 -18.69 -27.01
N GLY A 93 -23.05 -17.99 -28.03
CA GLY A 93 -21.61 -17.91 -28.31
C GLY A 93 -20.79 -17.02 -27.35
N GLN A 94 -21.41 -16.12 -26.60
CA GLN A 94 -20.69 -15.17 -25.73
C GLN A 94 -20.43 -15.71 -24.32
N ALA A 95 -21.09 -16.79 -23.91
CA ALA A 95 -20.98 -17.36 -22.56
C ALA A 95 -19.65 -18.10 -22.30
N THR A 96 -18.91 -18.50 -23.34
CA THR A 96 -17.70 -19.33 -23.20
C THR A 96 -16.39 -18.55 -23.20
N GLN A 97 -16.41 -17.23 -23.49
CA GLN A 97 -15.17 -16.44 -23.65
C GLN A 97 -14.76 -15.65 -22.40
N THR A 98 -15.63 -15.46 -21.41
CA THR A 98 -15.31 -14.62 -20.23
C THR A 98 -14.81 -15.42 -19.02
N ALA A 99 -14.83 -16.74 -19.06
CA ALA A 99 -14.41 -17.60 -17.95
C ALA A 99 -12.93 -18.06 -18.01
N SER A 100 -12.21 -17.74 -19.09
CA SER A 100 -10.92 -18.38 -19.43
C SER A 100 -9.67 -17.50 -19.22
N THR A 101 -9.74 -16.36 -18.54
CA THR A 101 -8.56 -15.48 -18.30
C THR A 101 -8.15 -15.27 -16.85
N SER A 102 -8.72 -15.98 -15.87
CA SER A 102 -8.29 -15.90 -14.45
C SER A 102 -7.50 -17.13 -14.01
N SER A 103 -6.39 -17.40 -14.70
CA SER A 103 -5.39 -18.41 -14.31
C SER A 103 -4.04 -17.73 -14.13
N ILE A 104 -3.95 -16.79 -13.18
CA ILE A 104 -2.65 -16.36 -12.64
C ILE A 104 -2.42 -17.24 -11.41
N ASP A 105 -1.88 -18.42 -11.68
CA ASP A 105 -1.36 -19.36 -10.68
C ASP A 105 -0.17 -18.72 -9.96
N GLY A 106 -0.01 -19.07 -8.69
CA GLY A 106 0.85 -18.38 -7.74
C GLY A 106 2.35 -18.57 -8.01
N GLY A 107 3.12 -17.57 -7.58
CA GLY A 107 4.55 -17.74 -7.33
C GLY A 107 5.41 -16.60 -7.86
N ASP A 108 5.33 -15.42 -7.25
CA ASP A 108 6.50 -14.54 -7.16
C ASP A 108 6.52 -13.83 -5.81
N ALA A 109 7.23 -14.45 -4.87
CA ALA A 109 7.69 -13.80 -3.66
C ALA A 109 8.99 -13.07 -4.00
N GLY A 110 8.93 -11.79 -4.41
CA GLY A 110 10.19 -11.10 -4.65
C GLY A 110 10.19 -9.80 -5.42
N SER A 111 9.33 -8.83 -5.12
CA SER A 111 9.69 -7.43 -5.41
C SER A 111 8.95 -6.44 -4.52
N ILE A 112 9.44 -6.28 -3.29
CA ILE A 112 9.24 -5.02 -2.59
C ILE A 112 10.05 -4.00 -3.38
N ALA A 113 9.37 -3.24 -4.24
CA ALA A 113 9.89 -1.99 -4.73
C ALA A 113 10.13 -1.10 -3.50
N THR A 114 11.38 -1.03 -3.07
CA THR A 114 11.85 -0.04 -2.11
C THR A 114 11.44 1.33 -2.63
N PRO A 115 10.68 2.16 -1.89
CA PRO A 115 10.57 3.56 -2.26
C PRO A 115 11.99 4.15 -2.18
N ASN A 116 12.40 4.78 -3.28
CA ASN A 116 13.68 5.46 -3.45
C ASN A 116 14.10 6.21 -2.18
N PRO A 117 15.39 6.17 -1.76
CA PRO A 117 15.85 7.07 -0.72
C PRO A 117 15.68 8.50 -1.25
N VAL A 118 14.90 9.30 -0.54
CA VAL A 118 14.87 10.75 -0.76
C VAL A 118 16.32 11.23 -0.62
N THR A 119 16.88 11.73 -1.72
CA THR A 119 18.10 12.53 -1.69
C THR A 119 17.82 13.70 -0.76
N THR A 120 18.34 13.64 0.46
CA THR A 120 18.50 14.83 1.28
C THR A 120 19.46 15.73 0.53
N GLU A 121 18.92 16.71 -0.18
CA GLU A 121 19.69 17.86 -0.63
C GLU A 121 20.41 18.41 0.61
N SER A 122 21.73 18.37 0.50
CA SER A 122 22.66 19.00 1.40
C SER A 122 22.28 20.47 1.51
N ALA A 123 21.95 20.93 2.72
CA ALA A 123 21.92 22.36 3.01
C ALA A 123 23.30 22.95 2.64
N PRO A 124 23.37 24.12 1.99
CA PRO A 124 24.63 24.75 1.66
C PRO A 124 25.35 25.17 2.94
N ASP A 125 26.56 24.63 3.10
CA ASP A 125 27.61 25.14 3.97
C ASP A 125 27.97 26.56 3.51
N ALA A 126 27.51 27.56 4.26
CA ALA A 126 27.96 28.94 4.11
C ALA A 126 29.15 29.16 5.04
N SER A 127 30.29 28.55 4.71
CA SER A 127 31.58 28.95 5.25
C SER A 127 31.93 30.33 4.70
N GLU A 128 31.73 31.36 5.51
CA GLU A 128 32.06 32.74 5.20
C GLU A 128 33.58 32.91 5.18
N ASN A 129 34.05 33.32 4.01
CA ASN A 129 35.44 33.55 3.64
C ASN A 129 35.96 34.86 4.26
N THR A 130 36.98 34.82 5.12
CA THR A 130 37.90 35.96 5.29
C THR A 130 39.36 35.50 5.18
N LYS A 131 39.82 35.50 3.94
CA LYS A 131 41.22 35.52 3.53
C LYS A 131 41.92 36.74 4.16
N LYS A 132 42.79 36.52 5.13
CA LYS A 132 43.80 37.49 5.58
C LYS A 132 45.15 36.99 5.10
N THR A 133 45.63 37.55 4.00
CA THR A 133 47.01 37.40 3.52
C THR A 133 47.73 38.69 3.85
N ASP A 134 48.70 38.57 4.74
CA ASP A 134 49.71 39.56 5.10
C ASP A 134 50.62 39.88 3.91
N ASP A 135 51.01 41.15 3.81
CA ASP A 135 52.29 41.64 3.25
C ASP A 135 52.73 42.83 4.11
#